data_AF-A0A524RTA0-F1
#
_entry.id   AF-A0A524RTA0-F1
#
_cell.length_a   1.000
_cell.length_b   1.000
_cell.length_c   1.000
_cell.angle_alpha   90.00
_cell.angle_beta   90.00
_cell.angle_gamma   90.00
#
_symmetry.space_group_name_H-M   'P 1'
#
loop_
_entity.id
_entity.type
_entity.pdbx_description
1 polymer ?
#
loop_
_entity_poly.entity_id
_entity_poly.type
_entity_poly.pdbx_seq_one_letter_code
_entity_poly.pdbx_strand_id
1 'polypeptide(L)' 'MGIRLLSPLNVSIQAELPEELFSSMQQFIEAHPSWDQYRLISCALAGFLQQNGVRNREVTRCYLDGMFGRPVGCQPPS' A
#
# COMPACT_ATOMS: atom_id res chain seq x y z
N MET A 1 25.75 16.29 -18.64
CA MET A 1 24.48 15.54 -18.76
C MET A 1 24.30 14.72 -17.48
N GLY A 2 23.55 15.25 -16.52
CA GLY A 2 23.37 14.61 -15.20
C GLY A 2 22.12 13.74 -15.20
N ILE A 3 22.29 12.43 -15.18
CA ILE A 3 21.24 11.48 -14.86
C ILE A 3 20.89 11.64 -13.36
N ARG A 4 19.82 12.37 -13.06
CA ARG A 4 19.18 12.24 -11.73
C ARG A 4 18.61 10.83 -11.67
N LEU A 5 19.29 9.94 -10.96
CA LEU A 5 18.67 8.75 -10.40
C LEU A 5 17.53 9.27 -9.52
N LEU A 6 16.30 9.27 -10.04
CA LEU A 6 15.11 9.45 -9.22
C LEU A 6 15.08 8.23 -8.30
N SER A 7 15.69 8.36 -7.12
CA SER A 7 15.45 7.42 -6.04
C SER A 7 13.94 7.23 -5.93
N PRO A 8 13.41 6.01 -5.81
CA PRO A 8 12.00 5.85 -5.49
C PRO A 8 11.75 6.72 -4.27
N LEU A 9 10.78 7.63 -4.35
CA LEU A 9 10.40 8.52 -3.26
C LEU A 9 9.80 7.63 -2.16
N ASN A 10 10.67 6.97 -1.38
CA ASN A 10 10.27 6.20 -0.23
C ASN A 10 9.93 7.20 0.88
N VAL A 11 8.64 7.29 1.19
CA VAL A 11 8.14 8.14 2.26
C VAL A 11 7.95 7.25 3.48
N SER A 12 8.74 7.52 4.54
CA SER A 12 8.48 6.93 5.85
C SER A 12 7.34 7.71 6.52
N ILE A 13 6.37 6.99 7.06
CA ILE A 13 5.22 7.58 7.77
C ILE A 13 5.33 7.19 9.23
N GLN A 14 5.38 8.19 10.10
CA GLN A 14 5.27 8.03 11.55
C GLN A 14 3.99 8.73 11.99
N ALA A 15 3.11 7.99 12.67
CA ALA A 15 1.85 8.50 13.18
C ALA A 15 1.52 7.81 14.51
N GLU A 16 0.90 8.55 15.42
CA GLU A 16 0.29 7.99 16.63
C GLU A 16 -1.11 7.49 16.28
N LEU A 17 -1.40 6.23 16.60
CA LEU A 17 -2.70 5.61 16.39
C LEU A 17 -3.38 5.34 17.74
N PRO A 18 -4.71 5.49 17.83
CA PRO A 18 -5.48 5.00 18.97
C PRO A 18 -5.22 3.50 19.20
N GLU A 19 -5.14 3.08 20.46
CA GLU A 19 -4.84 1.70 20.86
C GLU A 19 -5.78 0.67 20.21
N GLU A 20 -7.09 0.96 20.23
CA GLU A 20 -8.12 0.11 19.61
C GLU A 20 -7.88 -0.12 18.11
N LEU A 21 -7.45 0.92 17.38
CA LEU A 21 -7.14 0.81 15.96
C LEU A 21 -5.89 -0.04 15.75
N PHE A 22 -4.85 0.20 16.56
CA PHE A 22 -3.62 -0.57 16.48
C PHE A 22 -3.86 -2.06 16.77
N SER A 23 -4.62 -2.39 17.82
CA SER A 23 -4.98 -3.76 18.19
C SER A 23 -5.78 -4.45 17.08
N SER A 24 -6.77 -3.74 16.52
CA SER A 24 -7.56 -4.26 15.39
C SER A 24 -6.69 -4.54 14.15
N MET A 25 -5.74 -3.66 13.84
CA MET A 25 -4.79 -3.87 12.74
C MET A 25 -3.91 -5.10 12.98
N GLN A 26 -3.40 -5.27 14.20
CA GLN A 26 -2.57 -6.44 14.53
C GLN A 26 -3.35 -7.74 14.39
N GLN A 27 -4.56 -7.82 14.96
CA GLN A 27 -5.41 -9.01 14.85
C GLN A 27 -5.73 -9.37 13.39
N PHE A 28 -5.97 -8.35 12.55
CA PHE A 28 -6.18 -8.56 11.12
C PHE A 28 -4.94 -9.16 10.44
N ILE A 29 -3.76 -8.61 10.70
CA ILE A 29 -2.50 -9.10 10.10
C ILE A 29 -2.20 -10.53 10.56
N GLU A 30 -2.42 -10.82 11.85
CA GLU A 30 -2.22 -12.17 12.42
C GLU A 30 -3.13 -13.22 11.78
N ALA A 31 -4.37 -12.85 11.45
CA ALA A 31 -5.32 -13.72 10.76
C ALA A 31 -5.01 -13.89 9.26
N HIS A 32 -4.20 -13.00 8.68
CA HIS A 32 -3.94 -12.94 7.24
C HIS A 32 -2.43 -12.88 6.93
N PRO A 33 -1.72 -14.03 6.89
CA PRO A 33 -0.25 -14.07 6.83
C PRO A 33 0.39 -13.51 5.56
N SER A 34 -0.41 -13.20 4.52
CA SER A 34 0.08 -12.49 3.33
C SER A 34 0.08 -10.96 3.49
N TRP A 35 -0.47 -10.45 4.60
CA TRP A 35 -0.56 -9.04 4.89
C TRP A 35 0.53 -8.62 5.86
N ASP A 36 1.04 -7.42 5.65
CA ASP A 36 1.91 -6.71 6.58
C ASP A 36 1.33 -5.30 6.81
N GLN A 37 1.91 -4.58 7.78
CA GLN A 37 1.48 -3.23 8.14
C GLN A 37 1.52 -2.26 6.95
N TYR A 38 2.55 -2.35 6.10
CA TYR A 38 2.73 -1.45 4.97
C TYR A 38 1.67 -1.69 3.90
N ARG A 39 1.40 -2.95 3.57
CA ARG A 39 0.37 -3.38 2.63
C ARG A 39 -1.01 -2.97 3.12
N LEU A 40 -1.32 -3.19 4.39
CA LEU A 40 -2.59 -2.80 5.01
C LEU A 40 -2.83 -1.30 4.90
N ILE A 41 -1.87 -0.48 5.34
CA ILE A 41 -1.98 0.98 5.33
C ILE A 41 -2.04 1.52 3.91
N SER A 42 -1.23 0.99 2.99
CA SER A 42 -1.23 1.41 1.60
C SER A 42 -2.58 1.13 0.92
N CYS A 43 -3.17 -0.04 1.16
CA CYS A 43 -4.52 -0.37 0.66
C CYS A 43 -5.59 0.55 1.24
N ALA A 44 -5.54 0.77 2.55
CA ALA A 44 -6.50 1.61 3.26
C ALA A 44 -6.46 3.05 2.73
N LEU A 45 -5.26 3.62 2.56
CA LEU A 45 -5.09 4.96 1.99
C LEU A 45 -5.56 5.04 0.54
N ALA A 46 -5.18 4.08 -0.30
CA ALA A 46 -5.60 4.06 -1.70
C ALA A 46 -7.14 3.94 -1.84
N GLY A 47 -7.76 3.08 -1.03
CA GLY A 47 -9.21 2.93 -0.96
C GLY A 47 -9.90 4.19 -0.44
N PHE A 48 -9.38 4.80 0.62
CA PHE A 48 -9.89 6.06 1.16
C PHE A 48 -9.87 7.18 0.11
N LEU A 49 -8.74 7.35 -0.60
CA LEU A 49 -8.62 8.35 -1.65
C LEU A 49 -9.62 8.09 -2.79
N GLN A 50 -9.79 6.83 -3.20
CA GLN A 50 -10.75 6.46 -4.24
C GLN A 50 -12.20 6.76 -3.83
N GLN A 51 -12.58 6.43 -2.58
CA GLN A 51 -13.89 6.72 -2.01
C GLN A 51 -14.16 8.24 -1.95
N ASN A 52 -13.12 9.05 -1.76
CA ASN A 52 -13.19 10.51 -1.77
C ASN A 52 -13.07 11.14 -3.17
N GLY A 53 -13.24 10.35 -4.24
CA GLY A 53 -13.33 10.87 -5.61
C GLY A 53 -12.00 11.03 -6.33
N VAL A 54 -10.88 10.57 -5.77
CA VAL A 54 -9.59 10.53 -6.49
C VAL A 54 -9.66 9.46 -7.58
N ARG A 55 -9.73 9.91 -8.84
CA ARG A 55 -9.79 9.05 -10.04
C ARG A 55 -8.41 8.91 -10.68
N ASN A 56 -7.45 8.38 -9.93
CA ASN A 56 -6.11 8.09 -10.44
C ASN A 56 -5.93 6.58 -10.61
N ARG A 57 -5.61 6.14 -11.83
CA ARG A 57 -5.41 4.73 -12.17
C ARG A 57 -4.29 4.08 -11.35
N GLU A 58 -3.24 4.82 -11.01
CA GLU A 58 -2.14 4.33 -10.18
C GLU A 58 -2.60 4.10 -8.73
N VAL A 59 -3.50 4.94 -8.21
CA VAL A 59 -4.10 4.75 -6.88
C VAL A 59 -5.00 3.53 -6.87
N THR A 60 -5.86 3.36 -7.89
CA THR A 60 -6.68 2.15 -8.04
C THR A 60 -5.81 0.90 -8.18
N ARG A 61 -4.71 0.97 -8.93
CA ARG A 61 -3.77 -0.15 -9.07
C ARG A 61 -3.09 -0.46 -7.73
N CYS A 62 -2.67 0.53 -6.97
CA CYS A 62 -2.09 0.33 -5.65
C CYS A 62 -3.06 -0.38 -4.71
N TYR A 63 -4.34 0.03 -4.70
CA TYR A 63 -5.40 -0.65 -3.96
C TYR A 63 -5.56 -2.11 -4.38
N LEU A 64 -5.65 -2.40 -5.69
CA LEU A 64 -5.82 -3.77 -6.21
C LEU A 64 -4.59 -4.65 -5.99
N ASP A 65 -3.39 -4.14 -6.28
CA ASP A 65 -2.10 -4.82 -6.05
C ASP A 65 -1.98 -5.20 -4.57
N GLY A 66 -2.37 -4.27 -3.69
CA GLY A 66 -2.37 -4.50 -2.26
C GLY A 66 -3.49 -5.42 -1.77
N MET A 67 -4.66 -5.48 -2.40
CA MET A 67 -5.71 -6.43 -1.99
C MET A 67 -5.45 -7.86 -2.45
N PHE A 68 -5.08 -8.04 -3.73
CA PHE A 68 -4.98 -9.36 -4.33
C PHE A 68 -3.55 -9.93 -4.32
N GLY A 69 -2.57 -9.09 -3.99
CA GLY A 69 -1.16 -9.43 -4.11
C GLY A 69 -0.75 -9.39 -5.58
N ARG A 70 0.48 -8.94 -5.86
CA ARG A 70 1.00 -9.11 -7.23
C ARG A 70 1.20 -10.60 -7.49
N PRO A 71 0.70 -11.15 -8.61
CA PRO A 71 1.15 -12.46 -9.05
C PRO A 71 2.66 -12.36 -9.30
N VAL A 72 3.44 -13.07 -8.49
CA VAL A 72 4.85 -13.36 -8.76
C VAL A 72 4.92 -14.05 -10.13
N GLY A 73 5.30 -13.30 -11.19
CA GLY A 73 5.53 -13.89 -12.51
C GLY A 73 5.25 -13.03 -13.74
N CYS A 74 4.53 -11.90 -13.65
CA CYS A 74 4.34 -11.02 -14.80
C CYS A 74 5.26 -9.79 -14.75
N GLN A 75 6.57 -10.01 -14.76
CA GLN A 75 7.50 -9.00 -15.28
C GLN A 75 7.50 -9.09 -16.80
N PRO A 76 7.16 -8.02 -17.55
CA PRO A 76 7.38 -8.03 -19.00
C PRO A 76 8.89 -8.16 -19.27
N PRO A 77 9.31 -8.96 -20.27
CA PRO A 77 10.72 -9.11 -20.62
C PRO A 77 11.28 -7.75 -21.04
N SER A 78 12.53 -7.52 -20.62
CA SER A 78 13.35 -6.35 -20.98
C SER A 78 13.77 -6.37 -22.44
#